data_AF-A0A382N054-F1
#
_entry.id   AF-A0A382N054-F1
#
_cell.length_a   1.000
_cell.length_b   1.000
_cell.length_c   1.000
_cell.angle_alpha   90.00
_cell.angle_beta   90.00
_cell.angle_gamma   90.00
#
_symmetry.space_group_name_H-M   'P 1'
#
loop_
_entity.id
_entity.type
_entity.pdbx_description
1 polymer ?
#
loop_
_entity_poly.entity_id
_entity_poly.type
_entity_poly.pdbx_seq_one_letter_code
_entity_poly.pdbx_strand_id
1 'polypeptide(L)'
;MPQGKGFQSFFHKTLLRALLLLFVLSSGFPISYLKAQDPSQTINSIEIVGTSDLEKAQILFMIESQVGETLDQRKLRQDVHILHEMNLFRDVQVEVEPGEDGYILRYRLKERARLADVRIEGRTLVSKTEIEKQLTIKVL
;
A
#
# COMPACT_ATOMS: atom_id res chain seq x y z
N MET A 1 18.89 -48.05 -71.85
CA MET A 1 18.21 -46.81 -71.39
C MET A 1 16.73 -47.16 -71.24
N PRO A 2 15.97 -46.83 -70.17
CA PRO A 2 16.02 -45.63 -69.30
C PRO A 2 16.13 -45.95 -67.76
N GLN A 3 16.80 -45.08 -66.99
CA GLN A 3 16.26 -44.08 -66.03
C GLN A 3 15.92 -44.62 -64.63
N GLY A 4 16.87 -44.43 -63.70
CA GLY A 4 16.63 -44.53 -62.25
C GLY A 4 16.31 -43.16 -61.66
N LYS A 5 15.11 -43.00 -61.06
CA LYS A 5 14.75 -41.89 -60.15
C LYS A 5 13.63 -42.33 -59.18
N GLY A 6 13.87 -43.35 -58.36
CA GLY A 6 12.87 -43.87 -57.41
C GLY A 6 13.12 -43.54 -55.93
N PHE A 7 14.38 -43.32 -55.52
CA PHE A 7 14.74 -43.41 -54.10
C PHE A 7 14.77 -42.04 -53.37
N GLN A 8 15.14 -40.97 -54.07
CA GLN A 8 15.30 -39.62 -53.47
C GLN A 8 13.97 -38.97 -53.03
N SER A 9 12.85 -39.32 -53.68
CA SER A 9 11.53 -38.76 -53.36
C SER A 9 10.92 -39.30 -52.06
N PHE A 10 11.32 -40.48 -51.60
CA PHE A 10 10.73 -41.10 -50.40
C PHE A 10 11.29 -40.48 -49.12
N PHE A 11 12.61 -40.28 -49.07
CA PHE A 11 13.31 -39.67 -47.93
C PHE A 11 12.86 -38.23 -47.66
N HIS A 12 12.66 -37.42 -48.70
CA HIS A 12 12.22 -36.03 -48.54
C HIS A 12 10.78 -35.93 -48.01
N LYS A 13 9.90 -36.88 -48.36
CA LYS A 13 8.49 -36.89 -47.96
C LYS A 13 8.28 -37.39 -46.53
N THR A 14 9.10 -38.34 -46.06
CA THR A 14 9.08 -38.80 -44.67
C THR A 14 9.75 -37.81 -43.72
N LEU A 15 10.84 -37.16 -44.15
CA LEU A 15 11.49 -36.10 -43.38
C LEU A 15 10.58 -34.87 -43.20
N LEU A 16 9.83 -34.48 -44.24
CA LEU A 16 8.87 -33.37 -44.17
C LEU A 16 7.72 -33.64 -43.18
N ARG A 17 7.26 -34.91 -43.10
CA ARG A 17 6.20 -35.33 -42.17
C ARG A 17 6.67 -35.38 -40.72
N ALA A 18 7.92 -35.77 -40.47
CA ALA A 18 8.51 -35.73 -39.13
C ALA A 18 8.72 -34.28 -38.63
N LEU A 19 9.08 -33.35 -39.52
CA LEU A 19 9.23 -31.94 -39.20
C LEU A 19 7.89 -31.25 -38.89
N LEU A 20 6.81 -31.64 -39.61
CA LEU A 20 5.45 -31.15 -39.35
C LEU A 20 4.87 -31.68 -38.02
N LEU A 21 5.20 -32.90 -37.62
CA LEU A 21 4.75 -33.46 -36.32
C LEU A 21 5.46 -32.81 -35.12
N LEU A 22 6.71 -32.36 -35.28
CA LEU A 22 7.42 -31.60 -34.25
C LEU A 22 6.90 -30.16 -34.11
N PHE A 23 6.42 -29.56 -35.20
CA PHE A 23 5.83 -28.22 -35.19
C PHE A 23 4.48 -28.17 -34.46
N VAL A 24 3.71 -29.27 -34.51
CA VAL A 24 2.42 -29.39 -33.80
C VAL A 24 2.60 -29.57 -32.29
N LEU A 25 3.76 -30.06 -31.83
CA LEU A 25 4.06 -30.21 -30.40
C LEU A 25 4.45 -28.87 -29.71
N SER A 26 4.93 -27.87 -30.44
CA SER A 26 5.25 -26.55 -29.87
C SER A 26 4.06 -25.59 -29.78
N SER A 27 2.92 -25.92 -30.42
CA SER A 27 1.72 -25.07 -30.44
C SER A 27 0.71 -25.35 -29.32
N GLY A 28 1.03 -26.27 -28.40
CA GLY A 28 0.07 -26.81 -27.42
C GLY A 28 0.25 -26.35 -25.97
N PHE A 29 1.10 -25.37 -25.67
CA PHE A 29 1.11 -24.81 -24.32
C PHE A 29 -0.01 -23.78 -24.20
N PRO A 30 -1.09 -24.05 -23.42
CA PRO A 30 -2.01 -22.99 -23.07
C PRO A 30 -1.23 -21.97 -22.25
N ILE A 31 -0.90 -20.84 -22.88
CA ILE A 31 -0.49 -19.64 -22.16
C ILE A 31 -1.75 -19.22 -21.40
N SER A 32 -1.94 -19.78 -20.22
CA SER A 32 -2.91 -19.29 -19.26
C SER A 32 -2.45 -17.88 -18.91
N TYR A 33 -3.06 -16.88 -19.57
CA TYR A 33 -2.97 -15.50 -19.16
C TYR A 33 -3.53 -15.46 -17.75
N LEU A 34 -2.65 -15.41 -16.74
CA LEU A 34 -3.06 -15.07 -15.40
C LEU A 34 -3.71 -13.69 -15.52
N LYS A 35 -5.05 -13.66 -15.44
CA LYS A 35 -5.75 -12.40 -15.22
C LYS A 35 -5.28 -11.91 -13.85
N ALA A 36 -4.30 -10.99 -13.86
CA ALA A 36 -4.18 -10.05 -12.77
C ALA A 36 -5.50 -9.28 -12.75
N GLN A 37 -6.36 -9.62 -11.80
CA GLN A 37 -7.59 -8.90 -11.57
C GLN A 37 -7.16 -7.55 -11.01
N ASP A 38 -7.19 -6.51 -11.85
CA ASP A 38 -6.97 -5.15 -11.36
C ASP A 38 -8.03 -4.92 -10.27
N PRO A 39 -7.61 -4.52 -9.05
CA PRO A 39 -8.55 -4.22 -8.00
C PRO A 39 -9.53 -3.16 -8.52
N SER A 40 -10.79 -3.24 -8.08
CA SER A 40 -11.73 -2.15 -8.32
C SER A 40 -11.05 -0.82 -7.96
N GLN A 41 -11.25 0.21 -8.77
CA GLN A 41 -10.66 1.53 -8.49
C GLN A 41 -11.29 2.21 -7.26
N THR A 42 -12.22 1.52 -6.58
CA THR A 42 -12.91 1.96 -5.37
C THR A 42 -12.15 1.58 -4.11
N ILE A 43 -12.34 2.39 -3.07
CA ILE A 43 -11.85 2.11 -1.71
C ILE A 43 -12.76 1.05 -1.10
N ASN A 44 -12.23 -0.13 -0.82
CA ASN A 44 -12.94 -1.23 -0.17
C ASN A 44 -12.93 -1.08 1.37
N SER A 45 -11.82 -0.63 1.95
CA SER A 45 -11.71 -0.40 3.38
C SER A 45 -10.75 0.73 3.73
N ILE A 46 -10.97 1.31 4.91
CA ILE A 46 -10.09 2.31 5.52
C ILE A 46 -9.71 1.82 6.91
N GLU A 47 -8.41 1.71 7.16
CA GLU A 47 -7.83 1.24 8.42
C GLU A 47 -7.01 2.35 9.05
N ILE A 48 -7.22 2.59 10.36
CA ILE A 48 -6.44 3.56 11.13
C ILE A 48 -5.70 2.82 12.23
N VAL A 49 -4.38 2.96 12.23
CA VAL A 49 -3.48 2.22 13.13
C VAL A 49 -2.58 3.21 13.89
N GLY A 50 -2.34 2.93 15.17
CA GLY A 50 -1.40 3.69 16.00
C GLY A 50 -2.01 4.81 16.85
N THR A 51 -3.34 4.79 17.05
CA THR A 51 -4.06 5.68 17.99
C THR A 51 -5.21 4.92 18.67
N SER A 52 -5.88 5.53 19.64
CA SER A 52 -6.99 4.92 20.37
C SER A 52 -8.28 4.86 19.54
N ASP A 53 -9.21 3.97 19.89
CA ASP A 53 -10.45 3.78 19.12
C ASP A 53 -11.33 5.03 19.08
N LEU A 54 -11.27 5.88 20.11
CA LEU A 54 -11.96 7.17 20.13
C LEU A 54 -11.42 8.09 19.03
N GLU A 55 -10.09 8.29 18.99
CA GLU A 55 -9.43 9.11 17.97
C GLU A 55 -9.62 8.51 16.56
N LYS A 56 -9.61 7.17 16.40
CA LYS A 56 -9.91 6.52 15.11
C LYS A 56 -11.30 6.90 14.59
N ALA A 57 -12.32 6.83 15.44
CA ALA A 57 -13.68 7.18 15.04
C ALA A 57 -13.80 8.66 14.65
N GLN A 58 -13.11 9.55 15.37
CA GLN A 58 -13.04 10.97 15.03
C GLN A 58 -12.34 11.20 13.68
N ILE A 59 -11.23 10.51 13.42
CA ILE A 59 -10.51 10.62 12.15
C ILE A 59 -11.40 10.16 10.98
N LEU A 60 -12.07 9.01 11.09
CA LEU A 60 -12.98 8.51 10.05
C LEU A 60 -14.09 9.51 9.72
N PHE A 61 -14.52 10.31 10.70
CA PHE A 61 -15.51 11.37 10.50
C PHE A 61 -14.92 12.62 9.81
N MET A 62 -13.63 12.91 10.01
CA MET A 62 -12.99 14.14 9.55
C MET A 62 -12.36 14.04 8.16
N ILE A 63 -11.84 12.86 7.78
CA ILE A 63 -11.19 12.68 6.47
C ILE A 63 -12.20 12.71 5.32
N GLU A 64 -11.74 13.07 4.13
CA GLU A 64 -12.56 13.16 2.91
C GLU A 64 -12.71 11.83 2.17
N SER A 65 -11.76 10.91 2.33
CA SER A 65 -11.83 9.58 1.71
C SER A 65 -12.89 8.71 2.39
N GLN A 66 -13.74 8.06 1.59
CA GLN A 66 -14.80 7.19 2.08
C GLN A 66 -14.78 5.82 1.41
N VAL A 67 -15.20 4.79 2.16
CA VAL A 67 -15.42 3.44 1.61
C VAL A 67 -16.50 3.51 0.53
N GLY A 68 -16.25 2.85 -0.59
CA GLY A 68 -17.11 2.80 -1.76
C GLY A 68 -16.83 3.87 -2.81
N GLU A 69 -16.06 4.92 -2.49
CA GLU A 69 -15.69 5.95 -3.46
C GLU A 69 -14.49 5.53 -4.32
N THR A 70 -14.33 6.15 -5.49
CA THR A 70 -13.11 6.00 -6.29
C THR A 70 -11.91 6.63 -5.58
N LEU A 71 -10.77 5.97 -5.64
CA LEU A 71 -9.52 6.48 -5.10
C LEU A 71 -9.13 7.83 -5.74
N ASP A 72 -9.15 8.92 -4.96
CA ASP A 72 -8.71 10.25 -5.40
C ASP A 72 -7.46 10.68 -4.62
N GLN A 73 -6.35 10.85 -5.35
CA GLN A 73 -5.07 11.30 -4.80
C GLN A 73 -5.13 12.69 -4.15
N ARG A 74 -6.07 13.56 -4.56
CA ARG A 74 -6.30 14.86 -3.93
C ARG A 74 -6.89 14.70 -2.54
N LYS A 75 -7.88 13.82 -2.38
CA LYS A 75 -8.49 13.49 -1.09
C LYS A 75 -7.44 12.90 -0.14
N LEU A 76 -6.61 11.95 -0.59
CA LEU A 76 -5.53 11.40 0.26
C LEU A 76 -4.57 12.47 0.80
N ARG A 77 -4.21 13.47 -0.03
CA ARG A 77 -3.38 14.59 0.43
C ARG A 77 -4.10 15.48 1.43
N GLN A 78 -5.39 15.72 1.21
CA GLN A 78 -6.21 16.50 2.12
C GLN A 78 -6.40 15.77 3.46
N ASP A 79 -6.59 14.46 3.45
CA ASP A 79 -6.69 13.61 4.64
C ASP A 79 -5.40 13.70 5.47
N VAL A 80 -4.24 13.54 4.83
CA VAL A 80 -2.94 13.70 5.49
C VAL A 80 -2.78 15.12 6.07
N HIS A 81 -3.25 16.15 5.37
CA HIS A 81 -3.23 17.52 5.86
C HIS A 81 -4.10 17.69 7.11
N ILE A 82 -5.36 17.24 7.07
CA ILE A 82 -6.30 17.26 8.21
C ILE A 82 -5.68 16.56 9.43
N LEU A 83 -5.07 15.39 9.22
CA LEU A 83 -4.41 14.63 10.28
C LEU A 83 -3.22 15.37 10.90
N HIS A 84 -2.48 16.14 10.11
CA HIS A 84 -1.43 17.02 10.64
C HIS A 84 -2.00 18.22 11.40
N GLU A 85 -3.09 18.82 10.92
CA GLU A 85 -3.76 19.96 11.56
C GLU A 85 -4.37 19.61 12.93
N MET A 86 -4.76 18.34 13.14
CA MET A 86 -5.15 17.86 14.47
C MET A 86 -4.04 18.05 15.53
N ASN A 87 -2.77 18.20 15.11
CA ASN A 87 -1.61 18.42 15.98
C ASN A 87 -1.42 17.35 17.08
N LEU A 88 -2.01 16.16 16.90
CA LEU A 88 -1.87 15.02 17.81
C LEU A 88 -0.73 14.10 17.38
N PHE A 89 -0.45 14.04 16.08
CA PHE A 89 0.48 13.06 15.51
C PHE A 89 1.81 13.73 15.14
N ARG A 90 2.91 13.00 15.35
CA ARG A 90 4.26 13.39 14.93
C ARG A 90 4.65 12.80 13.58
N ASP A 91 3.94 11.76 13.15
CA ASP A 91 4.18 11.02 11.91
C ASP A 91 2.82 10.52 11.41
N VAL A 92 2.54 10.75 10.13
CA VAL A 92 1.30 10.38 9.44
C VAL A 92 1.71 9.76 8.11
N GLN A 93 1.32 8.52 7.88
CA GLN A 93 1.60 7.80 6.64
C GLN A 93 0.32 7.19 6.10
N VAL A 94 0.12 7.28 4.79
CA VAL A 94 -0.98 6.62 4.10
C VAL A 94 -0.42 5.59 3.13
N GLU A 95 -0.87 4.35 3.28
CA GLU A 95 -0.54 3.23 2.41
C GLU A 95 -1.78 2.89 1.60
N VAL A 96 -1.60 2.66 0.30
CA VAL A 96 -2.65 2.19 -0.61
C VAL A 96 -2.28 0.78 -1.03
N GLU A 97 -3.06 -0.21 -0.59
CA GLU A 97 -2.84 -1.62 -0.91
C GLU A 97 -3.96 -2.15 -1.81
N PRO A 98 -3.63 -2.95 -2.84
CA PRO A 98 -4.65 -3.65 -3.61
C PRO A 98 -5.26 -4.79 -2.77
N GLY A 99 -6.58 -4.79 -2.62
CA GLY A 99 -7.36 -5.90 -2.04
C GLY A 99 -8.19 -6.63 -3.10
N GLU A 100 -8.87 -7.71 -2.71
CA GLU A 100 -9.67 -8.54 -3.63
C GLU A 100 -10.77 -7.74 -4.37
N ASP A 101 -11.44 -6.82 -3.65
CA ASP A 101 -12.58 -6.04 -4.15
C ASP A 101 -12.33 -4.52 -4.22
N GLY A 102 -11.06 -4.11 -4.24
CA GLY A 102 -10.67 -2.70 -4.34
C GLY A 102 -9.50 -2.33 -3.43
N TYR A 103 -9.23 -1.05 -3.27
CA TYR A 103 -8.11 -0.57 -2.47
C TYR A 103 -8.40 -0.59 -0.97
N ILE A 104 -7.39 -0.95 -0.20
CA ILE A 104 -7.34 -0.78 1.26
C ILE A 104 -6.49 0.45 1.53
N LEU A 105 -7.08 1.46 2.15
CA LEU A 105 -6.35 2.63 2.64
C LEU A 105 -5.94 2.40 4.08
N ARG A 106 -4.64 2.45 4.37
CA ARG A 106 -4.14 2.33 5.74
C ARG A 106 -3.41 3.58 6.19
N TYR A 107 -4.00 4.27 7.16
CA TYR A 107 -3.40 5.39 7.85
C TYR A 107 -2.61 4.90 9.06
N ARG A 108 -1.28 4.99 9.01
CA ARG A 108 -0.39 4.69 10.13
C ARG A 108 0.01 5.98 10.82
N LEU A 109 -0.34 6.10 12.10
CA LEU A 109 -0.16 7.29 12.90
C LEU A 109 0.82 7.01 14.03
N LYS A 110 1.65 7.99 14.37
CA LYS A 110 2.39 7.99 15.64
C LYS A 110 1.99 9.22 16.43
N GLU A 111 1.38 9.01 17.58
CA GLU A 111 1.04 10.11 18.50
C GLU A 111 2.30 10.83 19.01
N ARG A 112 2.14 12.13 19.26
CA ARG A 112 3.09 12.92 20.02
C ARG A 112 3.09 12.41 21.46
N ALA A 113 4.27 12.41 22.08
CA ALA A 113 4.37 12.09 23.49
C ALA A 113 3.58 13.13 24.30
N ARG A 114 2.69 12.66 25.17
CA ARG A 114 2.01 13.51 26.14
C ARG A 114 3.01 13.84 27.25
N LEU A 115 3.09 15.11 27.64
CA LEU A 115 3.95 15.52 28.75
C LEU A 115 3.35 14.99 30.05
N ALA A 116 4.04 14.04 30.69
CA ALA A 116 3.59 13.41 31.92
C ALA A 116 3.95 14.23 33.16
N ASP A 117 5.23 14.60 33.29
CA ASP A 117 5.76 15.43 34.37
C ASP A 117 6.99 16.22 33.93
N VAL A 118 7.28 17.27 34.70
CA VAL A 118 8.53 18.03 34.60
C VAL A 118 9.26 17.93 35.92
N ARG A 119 10.57 17.66 35.85
CA ARG A 119 11.49 17.64 37.00
C ARG A 119 12.60 18.64 36.78
N ILE A 120 12.92 19.40 37.83
CA ILE A 120 13.99 20.39 37.83
C ILE A 120 15.13 19.83 38.68
N GLU A 121 16.29 19.63 38.06
CA GLU A 121 17.48 19.07 38.70
C GLU A 121 18.66 20.05 38.65
N GLY A 122 19.56 19.99 39.65
CA GLY A 122 20.77 20.83 39.73
C GLY A 122 20.63 22.10 40.59
N ARG A 123 21.67 22.93 40.60
CA ARG A 123 21.68 24.24 41.28
C ARG A 123 21.36 25.35 40.28
N THR A 124 20.29 26.09 40.55
CA THR A 124 19.88 27.26 39.78
C THR A 124 20.11 28.54 40.58
N LEU A 125 20.41 29.65 39.89
CA LEU A 125 20.46 30.99 40.51
C LEU A 125 19.07 31.51 40.88
N VAL A 126 18.03 30.89 40.33
CA VAL A 126 16.62 31.19 40.52
C VAL A 126 15.98 30.06 41.33
N SER A 127 15.10 30.38 42.28
CA SER A 127 14.45 29.36 43.11
C SER A 127 13.53 28.45 42.28
N LYS A 128 13.40 27.17 42.68
CA LYS A 128 12.49 26.21 42.05
C LYS A 128 11.07 26.78 41.94
N THR A 129 10.59 27.41 42.99
CA THR A 129 9.26 28.04 43.06
C THR A 129 9.07 29.14 42.01
N GLU A 130 10.09 29.95 41.73
CA GLU A 130 9.97 31.00 40.73
C GLU A 130 9.95 30.44 39.31
N ILE A 131 10.66 29.33 39.07
CA ILE A 131 10.58 28.58 37.80
C ILE A 131 9.19 27.94 37.65
N GLU A 132 8.66 27.32 38.71
CA GLU A 132 7.35 26.68 38.73
C GLU A 132 6.21 27.67 38.43
N LYS A 133 6.29 28.93 38.89
CA LYS A 133 5.29 29.97 38.58
C LYS A 133 5.20 30.32 37.09
N GLN A 134 6.28 30.15 36.34
CA GLN A 134 6.32 30.46 34.90
C GLN A 134 5.83 29.28 34.05
N LEU A 135 5.71 28.09 34.65
CA LEU A 135 5.26 26.88 33.96
C LEU A 135 3.74 26.75 34.04
N THR A 136 3.09 26.52 32.89
CA THR A 136 1.64 26.29 32.81
C THR A 136 1.24 24.84 33.09
N ILE A 137 2.21 24.01 33.47
CA ILE A 137 2.12 22.55 33.60
C ILE A 137 2.56 22.14 35.00
N LYS A 138 2.00 21.03 35.49
CA LYS A 138 2.31 20.55 36.84
C LYS A 138 3.74 19.99 36.89
N VAL A 139 4.56 20.55 37.78
CA VAL A 139 5.92 20.07 38.10
C VAL A 139 5.83 19.11 39.28
N LEU A 140 6.64 18.05 39.27
CA LEU A 140 6.75 17.11 40.40
C LEU A 140 7.87 17.49 41.39
#